data_AF-A0A7K2XBH4-F1
#
_entry.id   AF-A0A7K2XBH4-F1
#
_cell.length_a   1.000
_cell.length_b   1.000
_cell.length_c   1.000
_cell.angle_alpha   90.00
_cell.angle_beta   90.00
_cell.angle_gamma   90.00
#
_symmetry.space_group_name_H-M   'P 1'
#
loop_
_entity.id
_entity.type
_entity.pdbx_description
1 polymer ?
#
loop_
_entity_poly.entity_id
_entity_poly.type
_entity_poly.pdbx_seq_one_letter_code
_entity_poly.pdbx_strand_id
1 'polypeptide(L)'
;AGARLVAATGVPRDLVKVVRTAEAPRPLYDLRGGDAYYMNGSGRCSVGFPITKGTTQGFATAGHCGRAGTSTSGFNQVAQGSFQASVFPGNDMAWVAANTNWTATPYVKGAGGANVQVTGSVLQAVGSSVCRSGSTTGWHCGTVQQHNTSVTYPEGTISGVTRTTVCAEPGDSGGSYISGSQAQGVTSGGSGNCSSGGTTFFQPLNPILQNYGLTLRTTTDPGPGPGPGPGPEPEPGGTWAAGKVYKAGDTVTYGGATYRCLQGHQAQTGWEPSNVPALWQRV
;
A
#
# COMPACT_ATOMS: atom_id res chain seq x y z
N ALA A 1 4.61 -29.70 29.42
CA ALA A 1 3.88 -28.63 30.13
C ALA A 1 2.55 -29.12 30.71
N GLY A 2 1.55 -29.54 29.91
CA GLY A 2 0.21 -29.90 30.39
C GLY A 2 0.12 -30.93 31.53
N ALA A 3 0.92 -32.01 31.49
CA ALA A 3 0.93 -33.02 32.56
C ALA A 3 1.45 -32.50 33.91
N ARG A 4 2.32 -31.48 33.91
CA ARG A 4 2.81 -30.83 35.14
C ARG A 4 1.76 -29.86 35.70
N LEU A 5 1.02 -29.16 34.83
CA LEU A 5 -0.07 -28.28 35.23
C LEU A 5 -1.20 -29.07 35.92
N VAL A 6 -1.63 -30.20 35.34
CA VAL A 6 -2.66 -31.06 35.94
C VAL A 6 -2.21 -31.64 37.29
N ALA A 7 -0.93 -31.98 37.44
CA ALA A 7 -0.40 -32.43 38.73
C ALA A 7 -0.44 -31.33 39.82
N ALA A 8 -0.31 -30.06 39.42
CA ALA A 8 -0.34 -28.93 40.34
C ALA A 8 -1.75 -28.51 40.79
N THR A 9 -2.81 -28.91 40.07
CA THR A 9 -4.19 -28.55 40.44
C THR A 9 -4.84 -29.50 41.45
N GLY A 10 -4.22 -30.65 41.76
CA GLY A 10 -4.78 -31.66 42.66
C GLY A 10 -6.01 -32.39 42.12
N VAL A 11 -6.42 -32.13 40.88
CA VAL A 11 -7.57 -32.78 40.25
C VAL A 11 -7.19 -34.22 39.84
N PRO A 12 -8.02 -35.23 40.16
CA PRO A 12 -7.83 -36.60 39.70
C PRO A 12 -7.66 -36.67 38.17
N ARG A 13 -6.64 -37.43 37.71
CA ARG A 13 -6.26 -37.46 36.28
C ARG A 13 -7.31 -38.08 35.36
N ASP A 14 -8.13 -38.96 35.91
CA ASP A 14 -9.28 -39.59 35.25
C ASP A 14 -10.39 -38.57 34.92
N LEU A 15 -10.43 -37.43 35.61
CA LEU A 15 -11.36 -36.33 35.35
C LEU A 15 -10.81 -35.29 34.36
N VAL A 16 -9.57 -35.43 33.87
CA VAL A 16 -8.92 -34.43 32.99
C VAL A 16 -8.33 -35.07 31.73
N LYS A 17 -8.77 -34.58 30.56
CA LYS A 17 -8.18 -34.94 29.26
C LYS A 17 -7.18 -33.87 28.82
N VAL A 18 -5.89 -34.21 28.80
CA VAL A 18 -4.85 -33.35 28.20
C VAL A 18 -4.79 -33.62 26.70
N VAL A 19 -5.29 -32.68 25.89
CA VAL A 19 -5.19 -32.74 24.43
C VAL A 19 -3.95 -32.00 23.98
N ARG A 20 -3.09 -32.65 23.18
CA ARG A 20 -2.00 -31.96 22.49
C ARG A 20 -2.57 -31.27 21.26
N THR A 21 -2.36 -29.97 21.16
CA THR A 21 -2.70 -29.18 19.98
C THR A 21 -1.42 -28.73 19.27
N ALA A 22 -1.50 -28.60 17.95
CA ALA A 22 -0.49 -27.92 17.14
C ALA A 22 -0.70 -26.40 17.11
N GLU A 23 -1.77 -25.91 17.75
CA GLU A 23 -2.12 -24.50 17.83
C GLU A 23 -1.08 -23.74 18.66
N ALA A 24 -0.39 -22.80 18.00
CA ALA A 24 0.55 -21.88 18.59
C ALA A 24 0.00 -20.46 18.42
N PRO A 25 -0.85 -19.97 19.34
CA PRO A 25 -1.43 -18.65 19.23
C PRO A 25 -0.31 -17.59 19.24
N ARG A 26 -0.43 -16.61 18.34
CA ARG A 26 0.52 -15.51 18.19
C ARG A 26 -0.22 -14.17 18.28
N PRO A 27 0.43 -13.10 18.76
CA PRO A 27 -0.12 -11.75 18.62
C PRO A 27 -0.38 -11.44 17.15
N LEU A 28 -1.54 -10.84 16.85
CA LEU A 28 -1.88 -10.31 15.54
C LEU A 28 -2.00 -8.80 15.64
N TYR A 29 -1.14 -8.10 14.91
CA TYR A 29 -1.13 -6.65 14.78
C TYR A 29 -1.52 -6.27 13.36
N ASP A 30 -2.20 -5.15 13.18
CA ASP A 30 -2.60 -4.69 11.85
C ASP A 30 -1.58 -3.73 11.26
N LEU A 31 -1.27 -3.91 9.98
CA LEU A 31 -0.63 -2.91 9.14
C LEU A 31 -1.73 -2.06 8.53
N ARG A 32 -1.62 -0.75 8.75
CA ARG A 32 -2.56 0.24 8.25
C ARG A 32 -1.77 1.45 7.78
N GLY A 33 -2.18 2.01 6.64
CA GLY A 33 -1.55 3.21 6.08
C GLY A 33 -1.58 4.37 7.06
N GLY A 34 -0.48 5.11 7.18
CA GLY A 34 -0.32 6.24 8.10
C GLY A 34 0.20 5.89 9.49
N ASP A 35 0.21 4.61 9.88
CA ASP A 35 0.80 4.21 11.17
C ASP A 35 2.33 4.33 11.15
N ALA A 36 2.90 4.59 12.32
CA ALA A 36 4.34 4.70 12.48
C ALA A 36 5.03 3.34 12.30
N TYR A 37 6.23 3.37 11.73
CA TYR A 37 7.22 2.32 11.90
C TYR A 37 8.62 2.94 12.07
N TYR A 38 9.52 2.17 12.67
CA TYR A 38 10.84 2.62 13.06
C TYR A 38 11.91 1.70 12.49
N MET A 39 13.08 2.25 12.17
CA MET A 39 14.19 1.53 11.53
C MET A 39 15.38 1.35 12.48
N ASN A 40 15.11 0.78 13.66
CA ASN A 40 16.08 0.40 14.70
C ASN A 40 17.19 1.45 14.92
N GLY A 41 16.78 2.69 15.24
CA GLY A 41 17.70 3.82 15.52
C GLY A 41 17.93 4.77 14.35
N SER A 42 17.46 4.44 13.14
CA SER A 42 17.67 5.26 11.93
C SER A 42 16.56 6.28 11.65
N GLY A 43 15.48 6.28 12.43
CA GLY A 43 14.39 7.24 12.29
C GLY A 43 12.99 6.63 12.42
N ARG A 44 11.98 7.46 12.13
CA ARG A 44 10.56 7.10 12.05
C ARG A 44 10.06 7.47 10.65
N CYS A 45 9.31 6.55 10.06
CA CYS A 45 8.54 6.78 8.85
C CYS A 45 7.10 6.30 9.06
N SER A 46 6.27 6.48 8.04
CA SER A 46 4.87 6.09 8.05
C SER A 46 4.61 4.98 7.04
N VAL A 47 3.78 4.02 7.41
CA VAL A 47 3.31 2.96 6.52
C VAL A 47 2.54 3.60 5.36
N GLY A 48 2.85 3.24 4.12
CA GLY A 48 2.16 3.76 2.94
C GLY A 48 0.87 3.00 2.69
N PHE A 49 0.97 1.84 2.05
CA PHE A 49 -0.17 0.98 1.79
C PHE A 49 0.15 -0.46 2.15
N PRO A 50 -0.71 -1.14 2.91
CA PRO A 50 -0.57 -2.57 3.09
C PRO A 50 -0.70 -3.30 1.74
N ILE A 51 0.20 -4.25 1.51
CA ILE A 51 0.32 -5.01 0.27
C ILE A 51 0.56 -6.49 0.58
N THR A 52 0.48 -7.32 -0.45
CA THR A 52 1.04 -8.66 -0.45
C THR A 52 1.99 -8.88 -1.61
N LYS A 53 2.92 -9.82 -1.44
CA LYS A 53 3.73 -10.43 -2.50
C LYS A 53 3.60 -11.93 -2.40
N GLY A 54 2.74 -12.52 -3.22
CA GLY A 54 2.25 -13.88 -2.97
C GLY A 54 1.57 -13.96 -1.60
N THR A 55 2.05 -14.86 -0.74
CA THR A 55 1.56 -14.99 0.65
C THR A 55 2.25 -14.05 1.65
N THR A 56 3.30 -13.35 1.23
CA THR A 56 4.05 -12.45 2.11
C THR A 56 3.27 -11.17 2.31
N GLN A 57 2.93 -10.86 3.56
CA GLN A 57 2.28 -9.61 3.93
C GLN A 57 3.34 -8.51 4.09
N GLY A 58 2.95 -7.26 3.85
CA GLY A 58 3.88 -6.16 3.94
C GLY A 58 3.23 -4.82 3.70
N PHE A 59 4.06 -3.81 3.44
CA PHE A 59 3.59 -2.50 3.05
C PHE A 59 4.55 -1.79 2.09
N ALA A 60 3.99 -1.01 1.17
CA ALA A 60 4.73 -0.03 0.38
C ALA A 60 5.06 1.20 1.23
N THR A 61 6.24 1.79 1.00
CA THR A 61 6.71 2.99 1.70
C THR A 61 7.75 3.73 0.83
N ALA A 62 8.31 4.82 1.33
CA ALA A 62 9.33 5.59 0.63
C ALA A 62 10.71 4.91 0.69
N GLY A 63 11.50 5.05 -0.38
CA GLY A 63 12.84 4.50 -0.50
C GLY A 63 13.84 5.13 0.47
N HIS A 64 13.77 6.45 0.66
CA HIS A 64 14.69 7.16 1.55
C HIS A 64 14.58 6.76 3.03
N CYS A 65 13.49 6.08 3.43
CA CYS A 65 13.32 5.61 4.80
C CYS A 65 14.32 4.51 5.18
N GLY A 66 14.72 3.64 4.25
CA GLY A 66 15.57 2.51 4.56
C GLY A 66 16.11 1.78 3.33
N ARG A 67 17.16 1.00 3.53
CA ARG A 67 17.78 0.18 2.47
C ARG A 67 17.29 -1.26 2.60
N ALA A 68 17.44 -2.05 1.54
CA ALA A 68 17.17 -3.49 1.62
C ALA A 68 17.96 -4.12 2.79
N GLY A 69 17.28 -4.94 3.59
CA GLY A 69 17.82 -5.54 4.82
C GLY A 69 17.60 -4.72 6.10
N THR A 70 17.25 -3.43 6.01
CA THR A 70 16.91 -2.63 7.20
C THR A 70 15.72 -3.24 7.93
N SER A 71 15.90 -3.59 9.20
CA SER A 71 14.83 -4.13 10.04
C SER A 71 13.90 -3.03 10.55
N THR A 72 12.62 -3.38 10.74
CA THR A 72 11.59 -2.45 11.23
C THR A 72 10.90 -2.95 12.50
N SER A 73 10.52 -1.99 13.36
CA SER A 73 9.52 -2.19 14.40
C SER A 73 8.28 -1.34 14.10
N GLY A 74 7.10 -1.81 14.50
CA GLY A 74 5.84 -1.12 14.23
C GLY A 74 5.55 0.00 15.23
N PHE A 75 4.36 0.60 15.13
CA PHE A 75 3.90 1.68 16.01
C PHE A 75 3.95 1.32 17.51
N ASN A 76 3.87 0.02 17.82
CA ASN A 76 3.93 -0.56 19.15
C ASN A 76 5.35 -0.96 19.59
N GLN A 77 6.39 -0.57 18.85
CA GLN A 77 7.80 -0.92 19.09
C GLN A 77 8.11 -2.43 19.03
N VAL A 78 7.17 -3.25 18.53
CA VAL A 78 7.39 -4.68 18.33
C VAL A 78 7.99 -4.93 16.95
N ALA A 79 8.88 -5.92 16.85
CA ALA A 79 9.45 -6.35 15.58
C ALA A 79 8.37 -6.55 14.52
N GLN A 80 8.54 -5.93 13.36
CA GLN A 80 7.54 -5.86 12.31
C GLN A 80 8.01 -6.52 11.03
N GLY A 81 9.21 -6.24 10.56
CA GLY A 81 9.63 -6.72 9.25
C GLY A 81 11.01 -6.26 8.84
N SER A 82 11.27 -6.32 7.55
CA SER A 82 12.48 -5.73 6.96
C SER A 82 12.23 -5.29 5.51
N PHE A 83 12.92 -4.22 5.12
CA PHE A 83 12.93 -3.73 3.74
C PHE A 83 13.47 -4.81 2.81
N GLN A 84 12.72 -5.13 1.77
CA GLN A 84 13.12 -6.14 0.78
C GLN A 84 13.71 -5.49 -0.48
N ALA A 85 13.22 -4.32 -0.84
CA ALA A 85 13.74 -3.51 -1.92
C ALA A 85 13.53 -2.04 -1.60
N SER A 86 14.47 -1.21 -2.07
CA SER A 86 14.43 0.23 -1.90
C SER A 86 15.23 0.90 -3.02
N VAL A 87 14.68 1.98 -3.58
CA VAL A 87 15.34 2.84 -4.56
C VAL A 87 15.18 4.28 -4.10
N PHE A 88 16.31 4.94 -3.87
CA PHE A 88 16.47 6.37 -3.64
C PHE A 88 17.95 6.77 -3.77
N PRO A 89 18.33 7.82 -4.54
CA PRO A 89 17.48 8.69 -5.37
C PRO A 89 17.08 8.05 -6.72
N GLY A 90 16.68 8.87 -7.72
CA GLY A 90 16.12 8.45 -9.01
C GLY A 90 14.60 8.24 -8.96
N ASN A 91 14.17 7.38 -8.03
CA ASN A 91 12.80 7.26 -7.55
C ASN A 91 12.80 7.29 -6.02
N ASP A 92 11.63 7.27 -5.39
CA ASP A 92 11.54 7.16 -3.93
C ASP A 92 10.55 6.06 -3.51
N MET A 93 10.94 4.81 -3.76
CA MET A 93 10.06 3.65 -3.60
C MET A 93 10.73 2.49 -2.87
N ALA A 94 10.02 1.94 -1.89
CA ALA A 94 10.41 0.73 -1.16
C ALA A 94 9.20 -0.11 -0.79
N TRP A 95 9.48 -1.34 -0.36
CA TRP A 95 8.50 -2.14 0.37
C TRP A 95 9.17 -2.97 1.48
N VAL A 96 8.39 -3.20 2.52
CA VAL A 96 8.78 -3.96 3.70
C VAL A 96 7.98 -5.25 3.74
N ALA A 97 8.66 -6.39 3.83
CA ALA A 97 8.02 -7.65 4.18
C ALA A 97 7.83 -7.71 5.68
N ALA A 98 6.60 -7.95 6.11
CA ALA A 98 6.26 -8.10 7.51
C ALA A 98 6.44 -9.56 7.95
N ASN A 99 6.76 -9.74 9.23
CA ASN A 99 6.75 -11.03 9.87
C ASN A 99 5.30 -11.51 10.11
N THR A 100 5.18 -12.73 10.59
CA THR A 100 3.89 -13.40 10.72
C THR A 100 2.94 -12.82 11.77
N ASN A 101 3.43 -11.97 12.67
CA ASN A 101 2.60 -11.34 13.70
C ASN A 101 1.84 -10.12 13.17
N TRP A 102 2.08 -9.69 11.93
CA TRP A 102 1.47 -8.52 11.33
C TRP A 102 0.61 -8.88 10.13
N THR A 103 -0.56 -8.25 10.03
CA THR A 103 -1.57 -8.51 9.02
C THR A 103 -1.81 -7.27 8.17
N ALA A 104 -1.70 -7.42 6.85
CA ALA A 104 -1.96 -6.35 5.89
C ALA A 104 -3.47 -6.10 5.75
N THR A 105 -3.92 -4.91 6.15
CA THR A 105 -5.34 -4.52 6.12
C THR A 105 -5.65 -3.58 4.95
N PRO A 106 -6.90 -3.50 4.47
CA PRO A 106 -7.27 -2.61 3.37
C PRO A 106 -7.59 -1.19 3.86
N TYR A 107 -6.81 -0.65 4.80
CA TYR A 107 -7.13 0.61 5.48
C TYR A 107 -5.97 1.60 5.52
N VAL A 108 -6.36 2.89 5.48
CA VAL A 108 -5.53 4.05 5.81
C VAL A 108 -6.09 4.72 7.06
N LYS A 109 -5.21 5.32 7.87
CA LYS A 109 -5.55 6.11 9.04
C LYS A 109 -6.05 7.50 8.66
N GLY A 110 -7.37 7.64 8.63
CA GLY A 110 -8.08 8.88 8.39
C GLY A 110 -8.08 9.86 9.56
N ALA A 111 -8.79 10.96 9.37
CA ALA A 111 -9.04 11.97 10.40
C ALA A 111 -9.55 11.35 11.71
N GLY A 112 -9.04 11.83 12.84
CA GLY A 112 -9.38 11.31 14.17
C GLY A 112 -9.02 9.84 14.41
N GLY A 113 -8.24 9.21 13.51
CA GLY A 113 -7.91 7.79 13.59
C GLY A 113 -8.99 6.87 13.02
N ALA A 114 -9.91 7.37 12.19
CA ALA A 114 -10.91 6.55 11.49
C ALA A 114 -10.28 5.68 10.38
N ASN A 115 -10.87 4.52 10.07
CA ASN A 115 -10.43 3.70 8.94
C ASN A 115 -10.99 4.24 7.62
N VAL A 116 -10.11 4.64 6.71
CA VAL A 116 -10.47 4.94 5.31
C VAL A 116 -10.21 3.68 4.50
N GLN A 117 -11.24 3.19 3.82
CA GLN A 117 -11.16 1.99 3.00
C GLN A 117 -10.34 2.24 1.73
N VAL A 118 -9.50 1.27 1.39
CA VAL A 118 -8.80 1.20 0.11
C VAL A 118 -9.55 0.20 -0.77
N THR A 119 -10.05 0.67 -1.91
CA THR A 119 -10.78 -0.19 -2.87
C THR A 119 -10.06 -0.32 -4.20
N GLY A 120 -8.93 0.37 -4.38
CA GLY A 120 -8.15 0.34 -5.62
C GLY A 120 -7.07 1.42 -5.64
N SER A 121 -6.46 1.60 -6.81
CA SER A 121 -5.39 2.57 -7.04
C SER A 121 -5.53 3.31 -8.37
N VAL A 122 -6.77 3.63 -8.76
CA VAL A 122 -7.04 4.48 -9.92
C VAL A 122 -6.44 5.87 -9.68
N LEU A 123 -5.53 6.27 -10.57
CA LEU A 123 -4.86 7.56 -10.50
C LEU A 123 -5.87 8.69 -10.68
N GLN A 124 -5.85 9.65 -9.76
CA GLN A 124 -6.71 10.83 -9.84
C GLN A 124 -6.06 11.95 -10.67
N ALA A 125 -6.90 12.70 -11.37
CA ALA A 125 -6.47 13.81 -12.22
C ALA A 125 -5.92 14.99 -11.40
N VAL A 126 -5.17 15.86 -12.08
CA VAL A 126 -4.81 17.19 -11.57
C VAL A 126 -6.06 17.97 -11.22
N GLY A 127 -6.05 18.65 -10.07
CA GLY A 127 -7.19 19.35 -9.50
C GLY A 127 -8.05 18.50 -8.55
N SER A 128 -7.93 17.16 -8.59
CA SER A 128 -8.64 16.29 -7.65
C SER A 128 -8.19 16.51 -6.21
N SER A 129 -9.11 16.34 -5.28
CA SER A 129 -8.79 16.28 -3.86
C SER A 129 -7.92 15.07 -3.56
N VAL A 130 -6.96 15.24 -2.66
CA VAL A 130 -6.13 14.14 -2.18
C VAL A 130 -5.78 14.39 -0.72
N CYS A 131 -5.79 13.31 0.07
CA CYS A 131 -5.44 13.34 1.47
C CYS A 131 -4.22 12.49 1.74
N ARG A 132 -3.38 12.96 2.65
CA ARG A 132 -2.22 12.27 3.18
C ARG A 132 -2.51 11.78 4.60
N SER A 133 -1.99 10.60 4.94
CA SER A 133 -1.88 10.13 6.31
C SER A 133 -0.42 9.89 6.69
N GLY A 134 0.01 10.41 7.83
CA GLY A 134 1.36 10.19 8.37
C GLY A 134 1.40 10.19 9.89
N SER A 135 2.45 9.61 10.44
CA SER A 135 2.62 9.40 11.88
C SER A 135 3.00 10.66 12.65
N THR A 136 3.41 11.73 11.96
CA THR A 136 3.80 13.00 12.59
C THR A 136 2.61 13.94 12.67
N THR A 137 2.02 14.28 11.53
CA THR A 137 0.95 15.31 11.50
C THR A 137 -0.44 14.70 11.32
N GLY A 138 -0.55 13.39 11.13
CA GLY A 138 -1.85 12.73 10.97
C GLY A 138 -2.43 12.93 9.58
N TRP A 139 -3.70 13.34 9.52
CA TRP A 139 -4.50 13.40 8.30
C TRP A 139 -4.63 14.83 7.79
N HIS A 140 -4.17 15.07 6.56
CA HIS A 140 -4.28 16.37 5.90
C HIS A 140 -4.72 16.20 4.46
N CYS A 141 -5.48 17.17 3.94
CA CYS A 141 -5.97 17.13 2.57
C CYS A 141 -5.60 18.40 1.81
N GLY A 142 -5.64 18.28 0.50
CA GLY A 142 -5.30 19.32 -0.46
C GLY A 142 -5.65 18.83 -1.86
N THR A 143 -4.87 19.23 -2.85
CA THR A 143 -5.14 18.96 -4.26
C THR A 143 -3.90 18.47 -4.98
N VAL A 144 -4.11 17.61 -5.97
CA VAL A 144 -3.09 17.23 -6.95
C VAL A 144 -2.82 18.44 -7.84
N GLN A 145 -1.56 18.87 -7.92
CA GLN A 145 -1.17 20.02 -8.74
C GLN A 145 -0.55 19.60 -10.08
N GLN A 146 0.25 18.53 -10.08
CA GLN A 146 1.00 18.11 -11.26
C GLN A 146 1.49 16.68 -11.11
N HIS A 147 1.34 15.86 -12.16
CA HIS A 147 1.97 14.54 -12.25
C HIS A 147 3.30 14.60 -13.01
N ASN A 148 4.09 13.53 -12.88
CA ASN A 148 5.33 13.33 -13.63
C ASN A 148 6.31 14.52 -13.53
N THR A 149 6.43 15.08 -12.33
CA THR A 149 7.40 16.14 -12.04
C THR A 149 8.66 15.55 -11.41
N SER A 150 9.65 16.40 -11.15
CA SER A 150 10.90 16.04 -10.50
C SER A 150 11.18 16.96 -9.31
N VAL A 151 11.87 16.44 -8.31
CA VAL A 151 12.33 17.20 -7.15
C VAL A 151 13.76 16.77 -6.81
N THR A 152 14.60 17.74 -6.44
CA THR A 152 16.01 17.50 -6.11
C THR A 152 16.21 17.61 -4.60
N TYR A 153 16.64 16.49 -4.01
CA TYR A 153 17.12 16.41 -2.63
C TYR A 153 18.65 16.49 -2.59
N PRO A 154 19.27 16.71 -1.41
CA PRO A 154 20.72 16.64 -1.26
C PRO A 154 21.33 15.32 -1.77
N GLU A 155 20.60 14.21 -1.65
CA GLU A 155 21.01 12.89 -2.09
C GLU A 155 20.90 12.69 -3.61
N GLY A 156 20.06 13.50 -4.29
CA GLY A 156 19.88 13.47 -5.73
C GLY A 156 18.46 13.84 -6.18
N THR A 157 18.29 13.90 -7.50
CA THR A 157 16.98 14.14 -8.13
C THR A 157 16.16 12.86 -8.18
N ILE A 158 14.89 12.94 -7.81
CA ILE A 158 13.88 11.92 -8.12
C ILE A 158 12.92 12.46 -9.18
N SER A 159 12.42 11.56 -10.02
CA SER A 159 11.54 11.87 -11.15
C SER A 159 10.24 11.06 -11.07
N GLY A 160 9.23 11.45 -11.86
CA GLY A 160 7.95 10.74 -11.89
C GLY A 160 7.06 10.96 -10.67
N VAL A 161 7.42 11.90 -9.78
CA VAL A 161 6.63 12.21 -8.58
C VAL A 161 5.40 13.06 -8.92
N THR A 162 4.42 13.05 -8.02
CA THR A 162 3.25 13.94 -8.11
C THR A 162 3.35 15.03 -7.06
N ARG A 163 3.18 16.29 -7.49
CA ARG A 163 3.16 17.49 -6.65
C ARG A 163 1.76 17.73 -6.09
N THR A 164 1.67 18.11 -4.82
CA THR A 164 0.42 18.44 -4.14
C THR A 164 0.54 19.67 -3.24
N THR A 165 -0.61 20.23 -2.85
CA THR A 165 -0.72 21.29 -1.84
C THR A 165 -0.78 20.76 -0.40
N VAL A 166 -0.79 19.44 -0.20
CA VAL A 166 -0.91 18.86 1.14
C VAL A 166 0.38 19.15 1.91
N CYS A 167 0.31 19.69 3.12
CA CYS A 167 1.50 19.87 3.96
C CYS A 167 2.08 18.50 4.38
N ALA A 168 3.34 18.41 4.81
CA ALA A 168 3.90 17.24 5.49
C ALA A 168 5.12 17.66 6.33
N GLU A 169 5.47 16.87 7.33
CA GLU A 169 6.62 17.11 8.21
C GLU A 169 7.47 15.84 8.40
N PRO A 170 8.72 15.97 8.91
CA PRO A 170 9.59 14.81 9.13
C PRO A 170 8.89 13.69 9.90
N GLY A 171 8.92 12.48 9.34
CA GLY A 171 8.23 11.28 9.86
C GLY A 171 6.90 10.95 9.17
N ASP A 172 6.32 11.87 8.39
CA ASP A 172 5.20 11.56 7.48
C ASP A 172 5.65 10.83 6.21
N SER A 173 6.96 10.86 5.93
CA SER A 173 7.63 10.11 4.87
C SER A 173 7.15 8.67 4.79
N GLY A 174 6.89 8.19 3.58
CA GLY A 174 6.32 6.89 3.30
C GLY A 174 4.80 6.78 3.51
N GLY A 175 4.18 7.73 4.21
CA GLY A 175 2.76 7.72 4.54
C GLY A 175 1.84 7.79 3.32
N SER A 176 0.61 7.30 3.47
CA SER A 176 -0.36 7.14 2.37
C SER A 176 -0.81 8.48 1.80
N TYR A 177 -0.89 8.58 0.47
CA TYR A 177 -1.75 9.52 -0.26
C TYR A 177 -2.94 8.76 -0.85
N ILE A 178 -4.16 9.20 -0.54
CA ILE A 178 -5.42 8.56 -0.95
C ILE A 178 -6.43 9.64 -1.39
N SER A 179 -7.24 9.33 -2.39
CA SER A 179 -8.33 10.20 -2.84
C SER A 179 -9.62 9.39 -2.94
N GLY A 180 -10.64 9.78 -2.18
CA GLY A 180 -11.78 8.91 -1.91
C GLY A 180 -11.29 7.60 -1.30
N SER A 181 -11.49 6.50 -2.03
CA SER A 181 -11.00 5.15 -1.67
C SER A 181 -9.83 4.66 -2.54
N GLN A 182 -9.27 5.53 -3.39
CA GLN A 182 -8.23 5.19 -4.36
C GLN A 182 -6.85 5.57 -3.84
N ALA A 183 -5.99 4.57 -3.66
CA ALA A 183 -4.60 4.75 -3.26
C ALA A 183 -3.78 5.44 -4.37
N GLN A 184 -3.14 6.56 -4.04
CA GLN A 184 -2.43 7.41 -5.01
C GLN A 184 -0.90 7.23 -4.93
N GLY A 185 -0.33 7.18 -3.73
CA GLY A 185 1.13 7.12 -3.57
C GLY A 185 1.62 7.22 -2.14
N VAL A 186 2.95 7.26 -1.98
CA VAL A 186 3.61 7.37 -0.67
C VAL A 186 4.36 8.70 -0.57
N THR A 187 4.29 9.35 0.59
CA THR A 187 4.96 10.64 0.84
C THR A 187 6.46 10.51 0.59
N SER A 188 7.01 11.31 -0.32
CA SER A 188 8.46 11.37 -0.57
C SER A 188 9.08 12.49 0.27
N GLY A 189 8.59 13.72 0.09
CA GLY A 189 9.07 14.85 0.86
C GLY A 189 8.44 16.15 0.38
N GLY A 190 8.97 17.28 0.84
CA GLY A 190 8.40 18.58 0.51
C GLY A 190 9.10 19.73 1.21
N SER A 191 8.46 20.88 1.17
CA SER A 191 8.87 22.11 1.84
C SER A 191 7.69 22.74 2.58
N GLY A 192 7.99 23.60 3.55
CA GLY A 192 7.00 24.20 4.44
C GLY A 192 6.69 23.31 5.66
N ASN A 193 5.50 23.47 6.24
CA ASN A 193 5.03 22.71 7.39
C ASN A 193 3.49 22.74 7.46
N CYS A 194 2.89 22.05 8.43
CA CYS A 194 1.44 21.99 8.55
C CYS A 194 0.81 23.18 9.29
N SER A 195 1.59 24.18 9.72
CA SER A 195 1.11 25.45 10.28
C SER A 195 1.01 26.58 9.25
N SER A 196 1.99 26.70 8.35
CA SER A 196 2.05 27.74 7.31
C SER A 196 1.72 27.24 5.90
N GLY A 197 1.47 25.93 5.76
CA GLY A 197 1.33 25.28 4.46
C GLY A 197 2.68 24.92 3.83
N GLY A 198 2.60 24.26 2.67
CA GLY A 198 3.79 23.71 2.01
C GLY A 198 3.49 23.14 0.63
N THR A 199 4.55 22.70 -0.05
CA THR A 199 4.45 21.86 -1.25
C THR A 199 5.03 20.50 -0.92
N THR A 200 4.32 19.44 -1.27
CA THR A 200 4.80 18.07 -1.07
C THR A 200 4.73 17.27 -2.36
N PHE A 201 5.54 16.22 -2.38
CA PHE A 201 5.65 15.28 -3.47
C PHE A 201 5.39 13.88 -2.93
N PHE A 202 4.63 13.10 -3.69
CA PHE A 202 4.48 11.67 -3.43
C PHE A 202 5.00 10.86 -4.61
N GLN A 203 5.62 9.71 -4.30
CA GLN A 203 5.91 8.66 -5.27
C GLN A 203 4.59 7.94 -5.59
N PRO A 204 4.14 7.91 -6.86
CA PRO A 204 2.91 7.21 -7.23
C PRO A 204 2.97 5.73 -6.86
N LEU A 205 1.85 5.17 -6.40
CA LEU A 205 1.79 3.80 -5.88
C LEU A 205 1.94 2.75 -6.98
N ASN A 206 1.26 2.92 -8.11
CA ASN A 206 1.22 1.91 -9.18
C ASN A 206 2.62 1.51 -9.70
N PRO A 207 3.57 2.44 -9.92
CA PRO A 207 4.96 2.09 -10.20
C PRO A 207 5.63 1.22 -9.12
N ILE A 208 5.34 1.45 -7.83
CA ILE A 208 5.88 0.62 -6.73
C ILE A 208 5.32 -0.80 -6.82
N LEU A 209 4.01 -0.92 -7.01
CA LEU A 209 3.33 -2.21 -7.12
C LEU A 209 3.87 -3.01 -8.31
N GLN A 210 3.98 -2.37 -9.47
CA GLN A 210 4.47 -3.01 -10.70
C GLN A 210 5.95 -3.40 -10.59
N ASN A 211 6.81 -2.48 -10.15
CA ASN A 211 8.26 -2.71 -10.10
C ASN A 211 8.64 -3.86 -9.14
N TYR A 212 7.87 -4.05 -8.07
CA TYR A 212 8.16 -5.07 -7.06
C TYR A 212 7.23 -6.29 -7.10
N GLY A 213 6.25 -6.32 -8.03
CA GLY A 213 5.27 -7.39 -8.15
C GLY A 213 4.39 -7.54 -6.91
N LEU A 214 3.84 -6.41 -6.43
CA LEU A 214 3.03 -6.33 -5.21
C LEU A 214 1.55 -6.18 -5.56
N THR A 215 0.71 -6.80 -4.75
CA THR A 215 -0.75 -6.64 -4.80
C THR A 215 -1.18 -5.71 -3.68
N LEU A 216 -1.90 -4.64 -4.01
CA LEU A 216 -2.51 -3.76 -3.02
C LEU A 216 -3.58 -4.48 -2.23
N ARG A 217 -3.61 -4.33 -0.90
CA ARG A 217 -4.73 -4.85 -0.11
C ARG A 217 -5.95 -3.96 -0.28
N THR A 218 -7.04 -4.54 -0.75
CA THR A 218 -8.32 -3.85 -0.96
C THR A 218 -9.46 -4.50 -0.21
N THR A 219 -10.55 -3.76 0.02
CA THR A 219 -11.74 -4.32 0.69
C THR A 219 -12.48 -5.36 -0.14
N THR A 220 -12.20 -5.43 -1.44
CA THR A 220 -12.71 -6.48 -2.34
C THR A 220 -11.83 -7.74 -2.33
N ASP A 221 -10.65 -7.68 -1.71
CA ASP A 221 -9.88 -8.89 -1.47
C ASP A 221 -10.65 -9.74 -0.47
N PRO A 222 -10.69 -11.07 -0.65
CA PRO A 222 -11.03 -11.96 0.45
C PRO A 222 -10.05 -11.62 1.58
N GLY A 223 -10.57 -11.08 2.67
CA GLY A 223 -9.79 -10.84 3.88
C GLY A 223 -9.13 -12.15 4.35
N PRO A 224 -8.13 -12.10 5.24
CA PRO A 224 -7.65 -13.31 5.88
C PRO A 224 -8.73 -13.82 6.86
N GLY A 225 -9.63 -14.65 6.33
CA GLY A 225 -10.56 -15.52 7.05
C GLY A 225 -10.39 -16.96 6.56
N PRO A 226 -10.64 -17.99 7.38
CA PRO A 226 -10.16 -19.35 7.12
C PRO A 226 -11.04 -20.08 6.09
N GLY A 227 -10.41 -20.72 5.10
CA GLY A 227 -11.00 -21.81 4.30
C GLY A 227 -10.86 -21.66 2.78
N PRO A 228 -10.52 -22.74 2.04
CA PRO A 228 -10.21 -22.67 0.61
C PRO A 228 -11.50 -22.65 -0.24
N GLY A 229 -11.66 -21.59 -1.04
CA GLY A 229 -12.60 -21.52 -2.17
C GLY A 229 -11.84 -21.51 -3.50
N PRO A 230 -12.46 -21.90 -4.63
CA PRO A 230 -11.79 -22.47 -5.78
C PRO A 230 -10.85 -21.47 -6.48
N GLY A 231 -9.83 -22.03 -7.13
CA GLY A 231 -8.65 -21.32 -7.64
C GLY A 231 -8.94 -20.22 -8.69
N PRO A 232 -7.90 -19.46 -9.07
CA PRO A 232 -8.04 -18.33 -9.97
C PRO A 232 -8.59 -18.77 -11.34
N GLU A 233 -9.68 -18.12 -11.73
CA GLU A 233 -10.30 -18.22 -13.04
C GLU A 233 -9.35 -17.63 -14.11
N PRO A 234 -9.27 -18.21 -15.33
CA PRO A 234 -8.33 -17.76 -16.35
C PRO A 234 -8.61 -16.32 -16.83
N GLU A 235 -7.52 -15.58 -17.07
CA GLU A 235 -7.51 -14.24 -17.69
C GLU A 235 -8.49 -14.17 -18.88
N PRO A 236 -9.45 -13.25 -18.89
CA PRO A 236 -10.45 -13.24 -19.94
C PRO A 236 -9.83 -12.68 -21.23
N GLY A 237 -9.68 -13.54 -22.24
CA GLY A 237 -9.10 -13.20 -23.54
C GLY A 237 -9.76 -12.01 -24.26
N GLY A 238 -9.07 -11.47 -25.27
CA GLY A 238 -9.52 -10.32 -26.06
C GLY A 238 -8.44 -9.71 -26.96
N THR A 239 -8.76 -8.61 -27.63
CA THR A 239 -7.83 -7.84 -28.50
C THR A 239 -7.13 -6.67 -27.80
N TRP A 240 -7.48 -6.41 -26.53
CA TRP A 240 -6.72 -5.51 -25.69
C TRP A 240 -5.37 -6.14 -25.28
N ALA A 241 -4.30 -5.36 -25.30
CA ALA A 241 -2.97 -5.81 -24.89
C ALA A 241 -2.22 -4.69 -24.16
N ALA A 242 -1.60 -5.02 -23.03
CA ALA A 242 -0.68 -4.14 -22.34
C ALA A 242 0.52 -3.79 -23.25
N GLY A 243 1.03 -2.56 -23.12
CA GLY A 243 2.12 -2.02 -23.92
C GLY A 243 1.71 -1.47 -25.30
N LYS A 244 0.50 -1.77 -25.79
CA LYS A 244 0.01 -1.28 -27.08
C LYS A 244 -0.48 0.17 -26.97
N VAL A 245 -0.16 0.98 -27.98
CA VAL A 245 -0.69 2.35 -28.10
C VAL A 245 -2.04 2.32 -28.78
N TYR A 246 -3.05 2.89 -28.11
CA TYR A 246 -4.41 3.06 -28.61
C TYR A 246 -4.70 4.53 -28.84
N LYS A 247 -5.39 4.84 -29.93
CA LYS A 247 -5.89 6.18 -30.26
C LYS A 247 -7.32 6.32 -29.79
N ALA A 248 -7.77 7.55 -29.50
CA ALA A 248 -9.18 7.81 -29.23
C ALA A 248 -10.03 7.34 -30.42
N GLY A 249 -11.10 6.60 -30.14
CA GLY A 249 -11.95 5.93 -31.12
C GLY A 249 -11.62 4.46 -31.37
N ASP A 250 -10.41 3.98 -31.03
CA ASP A 250 -10.03 2.57 -31.21
C ASP A 250 -10.97 1.65 -30.41
N THR A 251 -11.29 0.48 -30.95
CA THR A 251 -12.18 -0.49 -30.29
C THR A 251 -11.44 -1.79 -30.00
N VAL A 252 -11.57 -2.31 -28.78
CA VAL A 252 -10.92 -3.54 -28.28
C VAL A 252 -11.92 -4.46 -27.60
N THR A 253 -11.59 -5.73 -27.48
CA THR A 253 -12.31 -6.68 -26.62
C THR A 253 -11.47 -7.05 -25.40
N TYR A 254 -12.14 -7.15 -24.25
CA TYR A 254 -11.55 -7.58 -22.97
C TYR A 254 -12.69 -8.11 -22.09
N GLY A 255 -12.52 -9.22 -21.36
CA GLY A 255 -13.61 -9.68 -20.49
C GLY A 255 -14.85 -10.20 -21.23
N GLY A 256 -14.73 -10.56 -22.52
CA GLY A 256 -15.89 -10.88 -23.37
C GLY A 256 -16.76 -9.68 -23.77
N ALA A 257 -16.36 -8.45 -23.45
CA ALA A 257 -17.06 -7.22 -23.81
C ALA A 257 -16.22 -6.34 -24.74
N THR A 258 -16.90 -5.46 -25.48
CA THR A 258 -16.29 -4.50 -26.41
C THR A 258 -16.15 -3.13 -25.76
N TYR A 259 -15.03 -2.46 -25.99
CA TYR A 259 -14.73 -1.15 -25.42
C TYR A 259 -14.13 -0.22 -26.47
N ARG A 260 -14.51 1.06 -26.44
CA ARG A 260 -13.98 2.16 -27.23
C ARG A 260 -13.04 3.02 -26.40
N CYS A 261 -11.85 3.27 -26.92
CA CYS A 261 -10.88 4.18 -26.35
C CYS A 261 -11.39 5.63 -26.41
N LEU A 262 -11.46 6.31 -25.27
CA LEU A 262 -11.91 7.70 -25.16
C LEU A 262 -10.77 8.71 -25.34
N GLN A 263 -9.56 8.33 -24.92
CA GLN A 263 -8.38 9.20 -24.93
C GLN A 263 -7.17 8.39 -25.36
N GLY A 264 -6.37 8.91 -26.29
CA GLY A 264 -5.19 8.20 -26.79
C GLY A 264 -4.15 7.96 -25.69
N HIS A 265 -3.66 6.73 -25.57
CA HIS A 265 -2.71 6.34 -24.53
C HIS A 265 -1.92 5.08 -24.91
N GLN A 266 -0.81 4.83 -24.23
CA GLN A 266 -0.18 3.51 -24.21
C GLN A 266 -0.81 2.68 -23.09
N ALA A 267 -1.40 1.54 -23.43
CA ALA A 267 -2.01 0.65 -22.45
C ALA A 267 -0.94 0.11 -21.48
N GLN A 268 -1.30 0.03 -20.21
CA GLN A 268 -0.47 -0.52 -19.15
C GLN A 268 -1.22 -1.66 -18.48
N THR A 269 -0.51 -2.61 -17.91
CA THR A 269 -1.13 -3.62 -17.03
C THR A 269 -1.76 -2.89 -15.83
N GLY A 270 -3.03 -3.20 -15.54
CA GLY A 270 -3.89 -2.43 -14.63
C GLY A 270 -4.75 -1.37 -15.31
N TRP A 271 -4.56 -1.10 -16.62
CA TRP A 271 -5.40 -0.21 -17.44
C TRP A 271 -6.28 -1.01 -18.40
N GLU A 272 -6.70 -2.20 -17.99
CA GLU A 272 -7.64 -3.01 -18.76
C GLU A 272 -8.95 -2.22 -18.96
N PRO A 273 -9.66 -2.39 -20.08
CA PRO A 273 -10.80 -1.55 -20.43
C PRO A 273 -11.92 -1.47 -19.38
N SER A 274 -12.09 -2.53 -18.56
CA SER A 274 -13.04 -2.54 -17.44
C SER A 274 -12.61 -1.69 -16.25
N ASN A 275 -11.30 -1.44 -16.08
CA ASN A 275 -10.69 -0.88 -14.88
C ASN A 275 -10.49 0.65 -14.96
N VAL A 276 -10.48 1.21 -16.18
CA VAL A 276 -10.16 2.62 -16.46
C VAL A 276 -11.24 3.28 -17.34
N PRO A 277 -12.45 3.55 -16.80
CA PRO A 277 -13.58 4.11 -17.55
C PRO A 277 -13.33 5.54 -18.09
N ALA A 278 -12.30 6.22 -17.60
CA ALA A 278 -11.84 7.50 -18.15
C ALA A 278 -11.13 7.36 -19.51
N LEU A 279 -10.56 6.18 -19.78
CA LEU A 279 -9.85 5.84 -21.01
C LEU A 279 -10.66 4.94 -21.93
N TRP A 280 -11.65 4.20 -21.40
CA TRP A 280 -12.44 3.22 -22.15
C TRP A 280 -13.93 3.33 -21.85
N GLN A 281 -14.75 3.29 -22.88
CA GLN A 281 -16.21 3.22 -22.80
C GLN A 281 -16.69 1.87 -23.32
N ARG A 282 -17.49 1.14 -22.55
CA ARG A 282 -18.11 -0.10 -23.03
C ARG A 282 -19.10 0.21 -24.18
N VAL A 283 -19.07 -0.61 -25.23
CA VAL A 283 -19.93 -0.52 -26.42
C VAL A 283 -20.83 -1.75 -26.51
#